data_AF-Q0I207-F1
#
_entry.id   AF-Q0I207-F1
#
_cell.length_a   1.000
_cell.length_b   1.000
_cell.length_c   1.000
_cell.angle_alpha   90.00
_cell.angle_beta   90.00
_cell.angle_gamma   90.00
#
_symmetry.space_group_name_H-M   'P 1'
#
loop_
_entity.id
_entity.type
_entity.pdbx_description
1 polymer ?
#
loop_
_entity_poly.entity_id
_entity_poly.type
_entity_poly.pdbx_seq_one_letter_code
_entity_poly.pdbx_strand_id
1 'polypeptide(L)' 'MGLSWQQLLILLLVVVVIFGTKKLRNIGSDLGGAVKDFKKAMNDDQPKDAEFKKISEEVEQTSVENSKQKEQA' A
#
# COMPACT_ATOMS: atom_id res chain seq x y z
N MET A 1 16.05 -10.85 29.19
CA MET A 1 16.86 -11.08 27.97
C MET A 1 15.89 -11.24 26.81
N GLY A 2 15.55 -10.16 26.11
CA GLY A 2 14.60 -10.19 25.00
C GLY A 2 15.25 -10.72 23.71
N LEU A 3 14.44 -11.21 22.78
CA LEU A 3 14.91 -11.59 21.44
C LEU A 3 15.49 -10.36 20.75
N SER A 4 16.80 -10.36 20.53
CA SER A 4 17.46 -9.28 19.80
C SER A 4 17.20 -9.44 18.29
N TRP A 5 17.04 -8.31 17.59
CA TRP A 5 16.81 -8.30 16.14
C TRP A 5 17.88 -9.11 15.36
N GLN A 6 19.13 -9.10 15.85
CA GLN A 6 20.24 -9.85 15.27
C GLN A 6 20.04 -11.37 15.37
N GLN A 7 19.50 -11.87 16.49
CA GLN A 7 19.21 -13.30 16.67
C GLN A 7 18.10 -13.76 15.72
N LEU A 8 17.06 -12.94 15.51
CA LEU A 8 15.99 -13.22 14.54
C LEU A 8 16.53 -13.31 13.11
N LEU A 9 17.43 -12.41 12.71
CA LEU A 9 18.08 -12.44 11.40
C LEU A 9 18.93 -13.71 11.19
N ILE A 10 19.70 -14.12 12.20
CA ILE A 10 20.51 -15.35 12.14
C ILE A 10 19.60 -16.58 12.07
N LEU A 11 18.54 -16.63 12.86
CA LEU A 11 17.56 -17.72 12.82
C LEU A 11 16.87 -17.78 11.44
N LEU A 12 16.47 -16.64 10.90
CA LEU A 12 15.88 -16.53 9.55
C LEU A 12 16.84 -17.09 8.51
N LEU A 13 18.13 -16.73 8.56
CA LEU A 13 19.14 -17.23 7.64
C LEU A 13 19.23 -18.77 7.69
N VAL A 14 19.30 -19.35 8.89
CA VAL A 14 19.36 -20.81 9.08
C VAL A 14 18.12 -21.48 8.51
N VAL A 15 16.93 -20.95 8.79
CA VAL A 15 15.67 -21.47 8.24
C VAL A 15 15.69 -21.39 6.71
N VAL A 16 16.13 -20.28 6.12
CA VAL A 16 16.22 -20.13 4.66
C VAL A 16 17.19 -21.14 4.05
N VAL A 17 18.31 -21.44 4.71
CA VAL A 17 19.29 -22.44 4.24
C VAL A 17 18.69 -23.86 4.31
N ILE A 18 18.01 -24.22 5.40
CA ILE A 18 17.43 -25.56 5.57
C ILE A 18 16.27 -25.80 4.60
N PHE A 19 15.33 -24.86 4.50
CA PHE A 19 14.18 -24.99 3.62
C PHE A 19 14.53 -24.73 2.15
N GLY A 20 15.60 -23.98 1.90
CA GLY A 20 15.99 -23.50 0.58
C GLY A 20 15.08 -22.38 0.05
N THR A 21 15.64 -21.50 -0.77
CA THR A 21 14.92 -20.36 -1.35
C THR A 21 13.78 -20.78 -2.30
N LYS A 22 13.89 -21.94 -2.95
CA LYS A 22 12.83 -22.48 -3.83
C LYS A 22 11.54 -22.79 -3.06
N LYS A 23 11.65 -23.46 -1.91
CA LYS A 23 10.47 -23.87 -1.11
C LYS A 23 9.82 -22.64 -0.45
N LEU A 24 10.65 -21.74 0.08
CA LEU A 24 10.22 -20.44 0.59
C LEU A 24 9.51 -19.60 -0.47
N ARG A 25 10.00 -19.59 -1.72
CA ARG A 25 9.32 -18.86 -2.81
C ARG A 25 7.95 -19.45 -3.12
N ASN A 26 7.84 -20.77 -3.24
CA ASN A 26 6.55 -21.39 -3.58
C ASN A 26 5.50 -21.13 -2.48
N ILE A 27 5.85 -21.38 -1.22
CA ILE A 27 4.96 -21.14 -0.08
C ILE A 27 4.70 -19.64 0.09
N GLY A 28 5.71 -18.81 -0.09
CA GLY A 28 5.60 -17.36 0.00
C GLY A 28 4.72 -16.74 -1.10
N SER A 29 4.72 -17.29 -2.31
CA SER A 29 3.81 -16.89 -3.38
C SER A 29 2.37 -17.28 -3.06
N ASP A 30 2.14 -18.50 -2.56
CA ASP A 30 0.79 -18.97 -2.21
C ASP A 30 0.20 -18.17 -1.04
N LEU A 31 0.94 -18.05 0.07
CA LEU A 31 0.51 -17.31 1.26
C LEU A 31 0.49 -15.79 1.00
N GLY A 32 1.49 -15.28 0.27
CA GLY A 32 1.59 -13.87 -0.06
C GLY A 32 0.47 -13.41 -1.00
N GLY A 33 0.02 -14.27 -1.92
CA GLY A 33 -1.16 -14.02 -2.75
C GLY A 33 -2.41 -13.85 -1.89
N ALA A 34 -2.68 -14.81 -1.02
CA ALA A 34 -3.85 -14.75 -0.12
C ALA A 34 -3.84 -13.50 0.78
N VAL A 35 -2.68 -13.14 1.35
CA VAL A 35 -2.56 -11.93 2.18
C VAL A 35 -2.69 -10.66 1.34
N LYS A 36 -2.20 -10.65 0.09
CA LYS A 36 -2.36 -9.51 -0.83
C LYS A 36 -3.82 -9.28 -1.17
N ASP A 37 -4.57 -10.34 -1.49
CA ASP A 37 -6.00 -10.25 -1.77
C ASP A 37 -6.80 -9.84 -0.52
N PHE A 38 -6.45 -10.36 0.65
CA PHE A 38 -7.03 -9.93 1.92
C PHE A 38 -6.78 -8.44 2.20
N LYS A 39 -5.54 -7.98 2.02
CA LYS A 39 -5.19 -6.56 2.16
C LYS A 39 -5.97 -5.72 1.16
N LYS A 40 -6.08 -6.17 -0.09
CA LYS A 40 -6.84 -5.46 -1.13
C LYS A 40 -8.32 -5.33 -0.75
N ALA A 41 -8.95 -6.41 -0.31
CA ALA A 41 -10.35 -6.38 0.13
C ALA A 41 -10.55 -5.40 1.29
N MET A 42 -9.66 -5.41 2.29
CA MET A 42 -9.74 -4.51 3.44
C MET A 42 -9.47 -3.03 3.09
N ASN A 43 -8.74 -2.76 2.00
CA ASN A 43 -8.46 -1.39 1.54
C ASN A 43 -9.45 -0.92 0.43
N ASP A 44 -10.24 -1.81 -0.19
CA ASP A 44 -11.27 -1.42 -1.16
C ASP A 44 -12.47 -0.72 -0.48
N ASP A 45 -12.62 -0.85 0.84
CA ASP A 45 -13.54 -0.04 1.67
C ASP A 45 -13.06 1.40 1.89
N GLN A 46 -11.83 1.76 1.47
CA GLN A 46 -11.40 3.15 1.38
C GLN A 46 -11.38 3.58 -0.08
N PRO A 47 -12.03 4.70 -0.46
CA PRO A 47 -12.05 5.16 -1.83
C PRO A 47 -10.60 5.36 -2.27
N LYS A 48 -10.17 4.49 -3.18
CA LYS A 48 -8.84 4.49 -3.78
C LYS A 48 -8.54 5.90 -4.27
N ASP A 49 -7.28 6.30 -4.08
CA ASP A 49 -6.66 7.61 -4.30
C ASP A 49 -6.95 8.32 -5.66
N ALA A 50 -7.74 7.71 -6.54
CA ALA A 50 -8.30 8.31 -7.75
C ALA A 50 -9.34 9.42 -7.46
N GLU A 51 -10.03 9.41 -6.31
CA GLU A 51 -11.00 10.48 -5.98
C GLU A 51 -10.32 11.77 -5.52
N PHE A 52 -9.16 11.68 -4.87
CA PHE A 52 -8.41 12.86 -4.40
C PHE A 52 -7.91 13.74 -5.55
N LYS A 53 -7.54 13.13 -6.68
CA LYS A 53 -7.10 13.87 -7.86
C LYS A 53 -8.26 14.61 -8.56
N LYS A 54 -9.45 14.02 -8.57
CA LYS A 54 -10.63 14.61 -9.22
C LYS A 54 -11.22 15.78 -8.42
N ILE A 55 -11.19 15.67 -7.08
CA ILE A 55 -11.61 16.75 -6.16
C ILE A 55 -10.63 17.93 -6.20
N SER A 56 -9.32 17.70 -6.32
CA SER A 56 -8.37 18.81 -6.50
C SER A 56 -8.53 19.53 -7.84
N GLU A 57 -8.81 18.83 -8.93
CA GLU A 57 -9.03 19.43 -10.26
C GLU A 57 -10.38 20.20 -10.34
N GLU A 58 -11.43 19.74 -9.66
CA GLU A 58 -12.76 20.39 -9.64
C GLU A 58 -12.81 21.64 -8.73
N VAL A 59 -12.07 21.63 -7.60
CA VAL A 59 -11.95 22.78 -6.70
C VAL A 59 -11.13 23.91 -7.33
N GLU A 60 -10.13 23.59 -8.15
CA GLU A 60 -9.34 24.60 -8.86
C GLU A 60 -10.14 25.27 -9.99
N GLN A 61 -10.96 24.52 -10.72
CA GLN A 61 -11.82 25.09 -11.78
C GLN A 61 -12.95 25.97 -11.22
N THR A 62 -13.59 25.57 -10.12
CA THR A 62 -14.65 26.37 -9.46
C THR A 62 -14.10 27.68 -8.86
N SER A 63 -12.88 27.67 -8.35
CA SER A 63 -12.24 28.88 -7.80
C SER A 63 -11.83 29.88 -8.88
N VAL A 64 -11.45 29.42 -10.08
CA VAL A 64 -11.06 30.29 -11.20
C VAL A 64 -12.29 30.91 -11.88
N GLU A 65 -13.43 30.20 -11.93
CA GLU A 65 -14.68 30.71 -12.51
C GLU A 65 -15.33 31.80 -11.64
N ASN A 66 -15.35 31.63 -10.31
CA ASN A 66 -15.94 32.59 -9.37
C ASN A 66 -15.10 33.88 -9.24
N SER A 67 -13.79 33.80 -9.47
CA SER A 67 -12.90 34.97 -9.43
C SER A 67 -13.10 35.91 -10.63
N LYS A 68 -13.48 35.39 -11.81
CA LYS A 68 -13.72 36.22 -13.01
C LYS A 68 -15.06 36.96 -12.99
N GLN A 69 -16.06 36.47 -12.25
CA GLN A 69 -17.38 37.08 -12.23
C GLN A 69 -17.48 38.28 -11.26
N LYS A 70 -16.51 38.43 -10.34
CA LYS A 70 -16.48 39.53 -9.36
C LYS A 70 -15.69 40.76 -9.81
N GLU A 71 -14.96 40.69 -10.93
CA GLU A 71 -14.15 41.81 -11.46
C GLU A 71 -14.87 42.60 -12.58
N GLN A 72 -16.05 42.15 -13.02
CA GLN A 72 -16.86 42.80 -14.07
C GLN A 72 -18.11 43.53 -13.55
N ALA A 73 -18.25 43.67 -12.22
CA ALA A 73 -19.31 44.44 -11.56
C ALA A 73 -18.70 45.51 -10.64
#